data_AF-A0A1Y3TC85-F1
#
_entry.id   AF-A0A1Y3TC85-F1
#
_cell.length_a   1.000
_cell.length_b   1.000
_cell.length_c   1.000
_cell.angle_alpha   90.00
_cell.angle_beta   90.00
_cell.angle_gamma   90.00
#
_symmetry.space_group_name_H-M   'P 1'
#
loop_
_entity.id
_entity.type
_entity.pdbx_description
1 polymer ?
#
loop_
_entity_poly.entity_id
_entity_poly.type
_entity_poly.pdbx_seq_one_letter_code
_entity_poly.pdbx_strand_id
1 'polypeptide(L)' 'MEKDKHIGLRIDSETHKKLKSLAEFDGRSMNGEILYLIRQAIAQHERQNGELK' A
#
# COMPACT_ATOMS: atom_id res chain seq x y z
N MET A 1 -18.62 -0.96 15.60
CA MET A 1 -17.22 -0.93 15.12
C MET A 1 -17.31 -1.28 13.65
N GLU A 2 -17.20 -0.29 12.76
CA GLU A 2 -17.20 -0.56 11.32
C GLU A 2 -16.10 -1.58 11.02
N LYS A 3 -16.47 -2.68 10.37
CA LYS A 3 -15.54 -3.77 10.08
C LYS A 3 -14.48 -3.23 9.13
N ASP A 4 -13.21 -3.34 9.51
CA ASP A 4 -12.07 -3.12 8.60
C ASP A 4 -12.37 -3.74 7.24
N LYS A 5 -12.43 -2.91 6.20
CA LYS A 5 -12.70 -3.37 4.84
C LYS A 5 -11.47 -4.14 4.34
N HIS A 6 -11.63 -5.44 4.08
CA HIS A 6 -10.58 -6.24 3.47
C HIS A 6 -10.44 -5.91 1.98
N ILE A 7 -9.21 -5.65 1.53
CA ILE A 7 -8.90 -5.43 0.11
C ILE A 7 -8.20 -6.68 -0.44
N GLY A 8 -8.89 -7.38 -1.33
CA GLY A 8 -8.28 -8.43 -2.13
C GLY A 8 -7.67 -7.84 -3.39
N LEU A 9 -6.36 -8.02 -3.60
CA LEU A 9 -5.64 -7.55 -4.77
C LEU A 9 -5.11 -8.73 -5.58
N ARG A 10 -5.36 -8.74 -6.89
CA ARG A 10 -4.73 -9.68 -7.82
C ARG A 10 -3.51 -9.03 -8.45
N ILE A 11 -2.35 -9.67 -8.27
CA ILE A 11 -1.07 -9.27 -8.86
C ILE A 11 -0.39 -10.50 -9.45
N ASP A 12 0.54 -10.28 -10.39
CA ASP A 12 1.38 -11.35 -10.90
C ASP A 12 2.41 -11.81 -9.84
N SER A 13 2.92 -13.03 -10.02
CA SER A 13 3.86 -13.66 -9.09
C SER A 13 5.18 -12.89 -8.92
N GLU A 14 5.67 -12.21 -9.96
CA GLU A 14 6.92 -11.46 -9.88
C GLU A 14 6.73 -10.18 -9.06
N THR A 15 5.63 -9.46 -9.26
CA THR A 15 5.26 -8.31 -8.44
C THR A 15 5.08 -8.70 -6.98
N HIS A 16 4.41 -9.82 -6.70
CA HIS A 16 4.24 -10.33 -5.35
C HIS A 16 5.58 -10.60 -4.65
N LYS A 17 6.52 -11.25 -5.33
CA LYS A 17 7.86 -11.52 -4.78
C LYS A 17 8.62 -10.22 -4.48
N LYS A 18 8.62 -9.27 -5.41
CA LYS A 18 9.29 -7.98 -5.23
C LYS A 18 8.71 -7.19 -4.07
N LEU A 19 7.38 -7.17 -3.94
CA LEU A 19 6.71 -6.54 -2.81
C LEU A 19 7.10 -7.18 -1.48
N LYS A 20 7.18 -8.51 -1.42
CA LYS A 20 7.64 -9.22 -0.22
C LYS A 20 9.05 -8.79 0.15
N SER A 21 9.98 -8.81 -0.80
CA SER A 21 11.37 -8.41 -0.57
C SER A 21 11.51 -6.95 -0.15
N LEU A 22 10.72 -6.05 -0.74
CA LEU A 22 10.67 -4.64 -0.33
C LEU A 22 10.18 -4.49 1.12
N ALA A 23 9.08 -5.17 1.47
CA ALA A 23 8.55 -5.13 2.82
C ALA A 23 9.56 -5.68 3.85
N GLU A 24 10.22 -6.80 3.55
CA GLU A 24 11.26 -7.38 4.40
C GLU A 24 12.45 -6.42 4.58
N PHE A 25 12.90 -5.77 3.50
CA PHE A 25 13.96 -4.78 3.54
C PHE A 25 13.60 -3.57 4.43
N ASP A 26 12.37 -3.08 4.31
CA ASP A 26 11.85 -1.94 5.08
C ASP A 26 11.38 -2.30 6.50
N GLY A 27 11.51 -3.57 6.92
CA GLY A 27 11.12 -4.04 8.25
C GLY A 27 9.60 -4.07 8.48
N ARG A 28 8.81 -4.25 7.42
CA ARG A 28 7.34 -4.22 7.43
C ARG A 28 6.75 -5.57 6.99
N SER A 29 5.50 -5.81 7.37
CA SER A 29 4.71 -6.87 6.74
C SER A 29 4.28 -6.44 5.33
N MET A 30 3.98 -7.38 4.43
CA MET A 30 3.48 -7.03 3.09
C MET A 30 2.23 -6.13 3.12
N ASN A 31 1.28 -6.41 4.02
CA ASN A 31 0.10 -5.56 4.18
C ASN A 31 0.48 -4.16 4.71
N GLY A 32 1.45 -4.09 5.63
CA GLY A 32 1.99 -2.82 6.11
C GLY A 32 2.65 -2.02 4.99
N GLU A 33 3.40 -2.68 4.12
CA GLU A 33 4.03 -2.07 2.95
C GLU A 33 2.99 -1.54 1.95
N ILE A 34 1.98 -2.35 1.61
CA ILE A 34 0.88 -1.92 0.74
C ILE A 34 0.18 -0.69 1.32
N LEU A 35 -0.15 -0.71 2.62
CA LEU A 35 -0.83 0.42 3.28
C LEU A 35 0.05 1.68 3.28
N TYR A 36 1.35 1.53 3.52
CA TYR A 36 2.29 2.64 3.45
C TYR A 36 2.34 3.27 2.05
N LEU A 37 2.48 2.44 1.01
CA LEU A 37 2.51 2.90 -0.38
C LEU A 37 1.22 3.60 -0.79
N ILE A 38 0.06 3.08 -0.39
CA ILE A 38 -1.25 3.72 -0.63
C ILE A 38 -1.30 5.10 0.03
N ARG A 39 -0.88 5.22 1.30
CA ARG A 39 -0.86 6.50 2.02
C ARG A 39 0.11 7.50 1.40
N GLN A 40 1.28 7.04 0.96
CA GLN A 40 2.24 7.86 0.23
C GLN A 40 1.65 8.40 -1.08
N ALA A 41 0.97 7.54 -1.85
CA ALA A 41 0.33 7.94 -3.11
C ALA A 41 -0.78 8.99 -2.89
N ILE A 42 -1.63 8.79 -1.88
CA ILE A 42 -2.67 9.76 -1.48
C ILE A 42 -2.02 11.09 -1.10
N ALA A 43 -1.06 11.08 -0.16
CA ALA A 43 -0.40 12.30 0.30
C ALA A 43 0.34 13.03 -0.83
N GLN A 44 0.95 12.30 -1.77
CA GLN A 44 1.59 12.89 -2.95
C GLN A 44 0.56 13.57 -3.85
N HIS A 45 -0.56 12.90 -4.11
CA HIS A 45 -1.64 13.47 -4.91
C HIS A 45 -2.19 14.74 -4.26
N GLU A 46 -2.46 14.71 -2.96
CA GLU A 46 -3.05 15.83 -2.23
C GLU A 46 -2.13 17.05 -2.19
N ARG A 47 -0.82 16.84 -2.07
CA ARG A 47 0.17 17.92 -2.16
C ARG A 47 0.18 18.61 -3.54
N GLN A 48 -0.18 17.90 -4.60
CA GLN A 48 -0.10 18.38 -5.98
C GLN A 48 -1.44 18.93 -6.49
N ASN A 49 -2.56 18.36 -6.05
CA ASN A 49 -3.88 18.59 -6.64
C ASN A 49 -4.93 19.08 -5.62
N GLY A 50 -4.59 19.16 -4.33
CA GLY A 50 -5.53 19.44 -3.25
C GLY A 50 -6.15 18.18 -2.65
N GLU A 51 -6.87 18.34 -1.54
CA GLU A 51 -7.41 17.25 -0.73
C GLU A 51 -8.38 16.35 -1.50
N LEU A 52 -8.24 15.03 -1.31
CA LEU A 52 -9.18 14.03 -1.83
C LEU A 52 -10.39 13.93 -0.88
N LYS A 53 -11.60 13.76 -1.44
CA LYS A 53 -12.87 13.68 -0.68
C LYS A 53 -13.40 12.26 -0.58
#